data_AF-A0A380EI44-F1
#
_entry.id   AF-A0A380EI44-F1
#
_cell.length_a   1.000
_cell.length_b   1.000
_cell.length_c   1.000
_cell.angle_alpha   90.00
_cell.angle_beta   90.00
_cell.angle_gamma   90.00
#
_symmetry.space_group_name_H-M   'P 1'
#
loop_
_entity.id
_entity.type
_entity.pdbx_description
1 polymer ?
#
loop_
_entity_poly.entity_id
_entity_poly.type
_entity_poly.pdbx_seq_one_letter_code
_entity_poly.pdbx_strand_id
1 'polypeptide(L)'
;MNQLRNSIANKDDVKASQPYVDADRDKQNAYNTAVTNAENIINATSQPTLDPSAVTQAANQVSTNKTALNGAQNLANKKQETTANINQLSHLNNAQKQDLNTQVTNAPNISTVNQVKTKAEQLDQAMERLINGIQDKDQVKQSVNFTDADPEKQQHTQCGNAAENIINQANGTNANQSQVEAALSTVTTTKQALNGDRKVTDAKNNANQTLSTLDNLNNAQKGAVTGNINQAHTVAEVTQAIQTAQELIQRWVT
;
A
#
# COMPACT_ATOMS: atom_id res chain seq x y z
N MET A 1 11.19 25.16 -52.59
CA MET A 1 10.10 24.15 -52.45
C MET A 1 10.55 22.84 -51.83
N ASN A 2 11.60 22.17 -52.31
CA ASN A 2 12.04 20.89 -51.74
C ASN A 2 12.34 20.95 -50.24
N GLN A 3 13.02 22.00 -49.77
CA GLN A 3 13.28 22.23 -48.35
C GLN A 3 11.99 22.29 -47.50
N LEU A 4 10.95 22.97 -48.00
CA LEU A 4 9.67 23.11 -47.31
C LEU A 4 8.94 21.76 -47.22
N ARG A 5 8.91 20.99 -48.32
CA ARG A 5 8.34 19.63 -48.34
C ARG A 5 9.07 18.72 -47.34
N ASN A 6 10.40 18.77 -47.32
CA ASN A 6 11.22 18.00 -46.39
C ASN A 6 10.98 18.40 -44.94
N SER A 7 10.74 19.69 -44.63
CA SER A 7 10.52 20.14 -43.25
C SER A 7 9.25 19.55 -42.61
N ILE A 8 8.23 19.20 -43.40
CA ILE A 8 6.97 18.61 -42.91
C ILE A 8 6.83 17.11 -43.22
N ALA A 9 7.84 16.49 -43.83
CA ALA A 9 7.77 15.09 -44.26
C ALA A 9 7.48 14.13 -43.10
N ASN A 10 8.05 14.38 -41.93
CA ASN A 10 7.91 13.53 -40.74
C ASN A 10 7.01 14.17 -39.67
N LYS A 11 6.02 14.99 -40.06
CA LYS A 11 5.18 15.73 -39.10
C LYS A 11 4.40 14.83 -38.14
N ASP A 12 3.96 13.68 -38.63
CA ASP A 12 3.14 12.75 -37.84
C ASP A 12 4.02 12.01 -36.82
N ASP A 13 5.24 11.63 -37.19
CA ASP A 13 6.24 11.10 -36.26
C ASP A 13 6.60 12.11 -35.18
N VAL A 14 6.75 13.39 -35.53
CA VAL A 14 7.00 14.44 -34.55
C VAL A 14 5.84 14.56 -33.56
N LYS A 15 4.59 14.54 -34.04
CA LYS A 15 3.40 14.60 -33.18
C LYS A 15 3.24 13.38 -32.27
N ALA A 16 3.74 12.22 -32.68
CA ALA A 16 3.76 11.01 -31.86
C ALA A 16 4.97 10.96 -30.89
N SER A 17 6.00 11.78 -31.13
CA SER A 17 7.24 11.74 -30.36
C SER A 17 7.12 12.37 -28.97
N GLN A 18 7.96 11.88 -28.05
CA GLN A 18 8.02 12.38 -26.68
C GLN A 18 8.20 13.92 -26.60
N PRO A 19 9.12 14.55 -27.38
CA PRO A 19 9.29 15.99 -27.38
C PRO A 19 7.99 16.77 -27.66
N TYR A 20 7.06 16.23 -28.45
CA TYR A 20 5.79 16.89 -28.75
C TYR A 20 4.71 16.57 -27.71
N VAL A 21 4.48 15.29 -27.39
CA VAL A 21 3.30 14.88 -26.58
C VAL A 21 3.28 15.50 -25.18
N ASP A 22 4.46 15.73 -24.60
CA ASP A 22 4.62 16.37 -23.28
C ASP A 22 5.08 17.84 -23.37
N ALA A 23 5.18 18.42 -24.58
CA ALA A 23 5.53 19.83 -24.74
C ALA A 23 4.42 20.74 -24.21
N ASP A 24 4.82 21.95 -23.84
CA ASP A 24 3.85 22.99 -23.48
C ASP A 24 2.90 23.26 -24.64
N ARG A 25 1.66 23.59 -24.29
CA ARG A 25 0.57 23.74 -25.27
C ARG A 25 0.83 24.86 -26.28
N ASP A 26 1.47 25.95 -25.87
CA ASP A 26 1.91 27.03 -26.76
C ASP A 26 2.91 26.53 -27.81
N LYS A 27 3.87 25.68 -27.44
CA LYS A 27 4.89 25.13 -28.34
C LYS A 27 4.31 24.09 -29.29
N GLN A 28 3.40 23.25 -28.82
CA GLN A 28 2.62 22.35 -29.69
C GLN A 28 1.84 23.16 -30.73
N ASN A 29 1.15 24.22 -30.31
CA ASN A 29 0.38 25.08 -31.20
C ASN A 29 1.29 25.79 -32.22
N ALA A 30 2.42 26.35 -31.79
CA ALA A 30 3.38 26.99 -32.68
C ALA A 30 3.91 26.03 -33.75
N TYR A 31 4.23 24.79 -33.38
CA TYR A 31 4.62 23.77 -34.35
C TYR A 31 3.49 23.45 -35.33
N ASN A 32 2.27 23.23 -34.83
CA ASN A 32 1.10 22.94 -35.67
C ASN A 32 0.80 24.06 -36.66
N THR A 33 0.81 25.31 -36.21
CA THR A 33 0.59 26.48 -37.07
C THR A 33 1.66 26.59 -38.15
N ALA A 34 2.93 26.33 -37.82
CA ALA A 34 4.01 26.35 -38.81
C ALA A 34 3.84 25.23 -39.85
N VAL A 35 3.44 24.02 -39.44
CA VAL A 35 3.16 22.90 -40.33
C VAL A 35 1.99 23.23 -41.25
N THR A 36 0.87 23.74 -40.71
CA THR A 36 -0.30 24.14 -41.51
C THR A 36 0.06 25.24 -42.52
N ASN A 37 0.87 26.23 -42.12
CA ASN A 37 1.34 27.26 -43.05
C ASN A 37 2.19 26.66 -44.19
N ALA A 38 3.10 25.74 -43.87
CA ALA A 38 3.90 25.03 -44.88
C ALA A 38 3.02 24.19 -45.83
N GLU A 39 2.01 23.50 -45.31
CA GLU A 39 1.04 22.74 -46.11
C GLU A 39 0.25 23.64 -47.07
N ASN A 40 -0.21 24.80 -46.58
CA ASN A 40 -0.93 25.78 -47.40
C ASN A 40 -0.07 26.28 -48.57
N ILE A 41 1.21 26.59 -48.31
CA ILE A 41 2.16 27.01 -49.36
C ILE A 41 2.42 25.87 -50.37
N ILE A 42 2.54 24.62 -49.90
CA ILE A 42 2.79 23.46 -50.77
C ILE A 42 1.60 23.14 -51.67
N ASN A 43 0.38 23.31 -51.16
CA ASN A 43 -0.85 22.92 -51.83
C ASN A 43 -1.52 24.06 -52.61
N ALA A 44 -0.95 25.27 -52.60
CA ALA A 44 -1.51 26.43 -53.28
C ALA A 44 -1.53 26.24 -54.82
N THR A 45 -2.71 26.12 -55.40
CA THR A 45 -2.92 25.94 -56.85
C THR A 45 -3.42 27.20 -57.56
N SER A 46 -4.21 28.04 -56.89
CA SER A 46 -4.80 29.25 -57.49
C SER A 46 -3.91 30.49 -57.38
N GLN A 47 -3.11 30.60 -56.30
CA GLN A 47 -2.16 31.68 -56.05
C GLN A 47 -0.89 31.11 -55.41
N PRO A 48 -0.01 30.46 -56.19
CA PRO A 48 1.20 29.86 -55.66
C PRO A 48 2.14 30.92 -55.09
N THR A 49 2.78 30.62 -53.95
CA THR A 49 3.86 31.46 -53.42
C THR A 49 5.08 31.34 -54.33
N LEU A 50 5.37 32.40 -55.10
CA LEU A 50 6.53 32.47 -56.00
C LEU A 50 7.79 33.03 -55.32
N ASP A 51 7.65 33.64 -54.14
CA ASP A 51 8.76 34.23 -53.40
C ASP A 51 9.61 33.14 -52.70
N PRO A 52 10.87 32.94 -53.12
CA PRO A 52 11.76 31.95 -52.50
C PRO A 52 12.06 32.25 -51.03
N SER A 53 12.04 33.52 -50.63
CA SER A 53 12.31 33.92 -49.25
C SER A 53 11.17 33.51 -48.32
N ALA A 54 9.91 33.72 -48.73
CA ALA A 54 8.73 33.26 -48.00
C ALA A 54 8.70 31.72 -47.85
N VAL A 55 9.04 30.99 -48.91
CA VAL A 55 9.15 29.51 -48.86
C VAL A 55 10.24 29.07 -47.87
N THR A 56 11.38 29.74 -47.88
CA THR A 56 12.50 29.46 -46.96
C THR A 56 12.12 29.79 -45.52
N GLN A 57 11.43 30.91 -45.29
CA GLN A 57 10.96 31.33 -43.97
C GLN A 57 9.95 30.33 -43.39
N ALA A 58 9.00 29.84 -44.18
CA ALA A 58 8.05 28.82 -43.73
C ALA A 58 8.75 27.52 -43.32
N ALA A 59 9.75 27.07 -44.08
CA ALA A 59 10.53 25.88 -43.74
C ALA A 59 11.34 26.09 -42.45
N ASN A 60 11.95 27.26 -42.30
CA ASN A 60 12.68 27.64 -41.08
C ASN A 60 11.74 27.68 -39.86
N GLN A 61 10.53 28.19 -40.01
CA GLN A 61 9.56 28.25 -38.90
C GLN A 61 9.16 26.85 -38.41
N VAL A 62 8.95 25.90 -39.33
CA VAL A 62 8.69 24.48 -38.98
C VAL A 62 9.88 23.92 -38.22
N SER A 63 11.11 24.13 -38.70
CA SER A 63 12.32 23.65 -38.04
C SER A 63 12.50 24.25 -36.65
N THR A 64 12.39 25.58 -36.52
CA THR A 64 12.52 26.30 -35.24
C THR A 64 11.48 25.84 -34.24
N ASN A 65 10.21 25.75 -34.63
CA ASN A 65 9.15 25.34 -33.72
C ASN A 65 9.26 23.85 -33.35
N LYS A 66 9.77 22.99 -34.25
CA LYS A 66 10.09 21.60 -33.93
C LYS A 66 11.19 21.51 -32.87
N THR A 67 12.25 22.30 -32.99
CA THR A 67 13.33 22.34 -31.99
C THR A 67 12.92 22.97 -30.67
N ALA A 68 11.90 23.84 -30.68
CA ALA A 68 11.35 24.47 -29.49
C ALA A 68 10.47 23.53 -28.66
N LEU A 69 10.03 22.38 -29.21
CA LEU A 69 9.26 21.39 -28.47
C LEU A 69 10.05 20.88 -27.26
N ASN A 70 9.49 21.09 -26.07
CA ASN A 70 10.17 20.89 -24.80
C ASN A 70 9.67 19.68 -23.99
N GLY A 71 8.94 18.76 -24.61
CA GLY A 71 8.38 17.60 -23.90
C GLY A 71 9.43 16.75 -23.19
N ALA A 72 10.63 16.60 -23.75
CA ALA A 72 11.72 15.84 -23.13
C ALA A 72 12.20 16.46 -21.83
N GLN A 73 12.33 17.79 -21.80
CA GLN A 73 12.69 18.52 -20.59
C GLN A 73 11.58 18.44 -19.55
N ASN A 74 10.32 18.60 -19.98
CA ASN A 74 9.17 18.52 -19.09
C ASN A 74 9.07 17.12 -18.43
N LEU A 75 9.29 16.05 -19.20
CA LEU A 75 9.32 14.69 -18.67
C LEU A 75 10.48 14.48 -17.69
N ALA A 76 11.69 14.93 -18.04
CA ALA A 76 12.85 14.81 -17.15
C ALA A 76 12.61 15.52 -15.80
N ASN A 77 12.06 16.74 -15.83
CA ASN A 77 11.68 17.49 -14.63
C ASN A 77 10.64 16.72 -13.81
N LYS A 78 9.61 16.18 -14.47
CA LYS A 78 8.56 15.43 -13.76
C LYS A 78 9.08 14.14 -13.12
N LYS A 79 10.01 13.44 -13.78
CA LYS A 79 10.69 12.27 -13.21
C LYS A 79 11.48 12.63 -11.96
N GLN A 80 12.24 13.74 -12.00
CA GLN A 80 13.00 14.22 -10.85
C GLN A 80 12.08 14.58 -9.68
N GLU A 81 11.04 15.37 -9.93
CA GLU A 81 10.03 15.75 -8.91
C GLU A 81 9.39 14.50 -8.28
N THR A 82 8.95 13.56 -9.11
CA THR A 82 8.25 12.36 -8.63
C THR A 82 9.18 11.43 -7.84
N THR A 83 10.43 11.29 -8.27
CA THR A 83 11.46 10.54 -7.53
C THR A 83 11.71 11.16 -6.16
N ALA A 84 11.80 12.49 -6.07
CA ALA A 84 11.95 13.18 -4.80
C ALA A 84 10.73 12.94 -3.88
N ASN A 85 9.51 13.03 -4.42
CA ASN A 85 8.28 12.76 -3.68
C ASN A 85 8.23 11.32 -3.15
N ILE A 86 8.54 10.32 -3.98
CA ILE A 86 8.58 8.90 -3.56
C ILE A 86 9.56 8.69 -2.40
N ASN A 87 10.74 9.31 -2.47
CA ASN A 87 11.74 9.19 -1.43
C ASN A 87 11.31 9.80 -0.09
N GLN A 88 10.42 10.80 -0.11
CA GLN A 88 9.85 11.44 1.07
C GLN A 88 8.68 10.67 1.71
N LEU A 89 8.08 9.71 1.01
CA LEU A 89 7.02 8.86 1.58
C LEU A 89 7.58 8.06 2.76
N SER A 90 6.95 8.19 3.94
CA SER A 90 7.53 7.76 5.22
C SER A 90 7.28 6.29 5.55
N HIS A 91 6.30 5.65 4.92
CA HIS A 91 5.86 4.29 5.28
C HIS A 91 6.38 3.23 4.31
N LEU A 92 6.74 3.62 3.08
CA LEU A 92 7.37 2.73 2.12
C LEU A 92 8.75 2.25 2.58
N ASN A 93 9.03 0.96 2.42
CA ASN A 93 10.36 0.40 2.63
C ASN A 93 11.30 0.68 1.44
N ASN A 94 12.59 0.41 1.62
CA ASN A 94 13.62 0.66 0.61
C ASN A 94 13.36 -0.08 -0.72
N ALA A 95 12.91 -1.33 -0.66
CA ALA A 95 12.67 -2.14 -1.85
C ALA A 95 11.49 -1.60 -2.69
N GLN A 96 10.42 -1.15 -2.03
CA GLN A 96 9.28 -0.50 -2.66
C GLN A 96 9.67 0.84 -3.29
N LYS A 97 10.42 1.69 -2.56
CA LYS A 97 10.92 2.96 -3.09
C LYS A 97 11.81 2.74 -4.32
N GLN A 98 12.70 1.75 -4.28
CA GLN A 98 13.58 1.42 -5.40
C GLN A 98 12.79 0.99 -6.65
N ASP A 99 11.79 0.12 -6.49
CA ASP A 99 10.94 -0.33 -7.59
C ASP A 99 10.13 0.82 -8.21
N LEU A 100 9.54 1.67 -7.38
CA LEU A 100 8.78 2.85 -7.83
C LEU A 100 9.69 3.86 -8.55
N ASN A 101 10.88 4.14 -8.01
CA ASN A 101 11.86 5.02 -8.66
C ASN A 101 12.34 4.46 -10.01
N THR A 102 12.47 3.13 -10.12
CA THR A 102 12.79 2.46 -11.38
C THR A 102 11.66 2.63 -12.40
N GLN A 103 10.40 2.48 -11.98
CA GLN A 103 9.23 2.74 -12.82
C GLN A 103 9.17 4.20 -13.30
N VAL A 104 9.45 5.17 -12.41
CA VAL A 104 9.55 6.59 -12.80
C VAL A 104 10.65 6.81 -13.82
N THR A 105 11.84 6.24 -13.60
CA THR A 105 12.99 6.36 -14.51
C THR A 105 12.64 5.84 -15.91
N ASN A 106 11.93 4.71 -15.99
CA ASN A 106 11.56 4.06 -17.25
C ASN A 106 10.27 4.61 -17.90
N ALA A 107 9.54 5.50 -17.23
CA ALA A 107 8.28 6.04 -17.75
C ALA A 107 8.50 6.79 -19.09
N PRO A 108 7.70 6.51 -20.14
CA PRO A 108 7.90 7.09 -21.46
C PRO A 108 7.34 8.52 -21.60
N ASN A 109 6.44 8.94 -20.72
CA ASN A 109 5.76 10.22 -20.77
C ASN A 109 5.26 10.66 -19.38
N ILE A 110 4.79 11.91 -19.27
CA ILE A 110 4.34 12.49 -18.00
C ILE A 110 3.11 11.74 -17.44
N SER A 111 2.22 11.25 -18.31
CA SER A 111 1.04 10.49 -17.87
C SER A 111 1.44 9.22 -17.10
N THR A 112 2.40 8.44 -17.61
CA THR A 112 2.91 7.27 -16.91
C THR A 112 3.63 7.64 -15.62
N VAL A 113 4.39 8.75 -15.57
CA VAL A 113 5.00 9.23 -14.32
C VAL A 113 3.94 9.54 -13.26
N ASN A 114 2.84 10.20 -13.65
CA ASN A 114 1.73 10.49 -12.74
C ASN A 114 1.03 9.22 -12.24
N GLN A 115 0.89 8.19 -13.08
CA GLN A 115 0.34 6.90 -12.63
C GLN A 115 1.24 6.25 -11.57
N VAL A 116 2.57 6.31 -11.74
CA VAL A 116 3.52 5.80 -10.73
C VAL A 116 3.45 6.62 -9.43
N LYS A 117 3.28 7.95 -9.52
CA LYS A 117 3.06 8.82 -8.36
C LYS A 117 1.83 8.38 -7.56
N THR A 118 0.67 8.23 -8.22
CA THR A 118 -0.57 7.78 -7.56
C THR A 118 -0.39 6.39 -6.94
N LYS A 119 0.25 5.46 -7.65
CA LYS A 119 0.56 4.12 -7.13
C LYS A 119 1.43 4.18 -5.87
N ALA A 120 2.44 5.05 -5.85
CA ALA A 120 3.30 5.24 -4.69
C ALA A 120 2.53 5.77 -3.47
N GLU A 121 1.68 6.78 -3.67
CA GLU A 121 0.85 7.37 -2.61
C GLU A 121 -0.16 6.36 -2.04
N GLN A 122 -0.79 5.56 -2.90
CA GLN A 122 -1.71 4.50 -2.47
C GLN A 122 -1.00 3.37 -1.71
N LEU A 123 0.19 2.98 -2.17
CA LEU A 123 1.00 1.99 -1.47
C LEU A 123 1.45 2.51 -0.10
N ASP A 124 1.85 3.77 0.01
CA ASP A 124 2.27 4.38 1.28
C ASP A 124 1.12 4.40 2.30
N GLN A 125 -0.10 4.75 1.87
CA GLN A 125 -1.30 4.66 2.72
C GLN A 125 -1.61 3.22 3.15
N ALA A 126 -1.44 2.24 2.27
CA ALA A 126 -1.63 0.83 2.64
C ALA A 126 -0.57 0.38 3.66
N MET A 127 0.68 0.82 3.49
CA MET A 127 1.78 0.55 4.42
C MET A 127 1.53 1.20 5.79
N GLU A 128 1.07 2.45 5.84
CA GLU A 128 0.66 3.12 7.08
C GLU A 128 -0.40 2.30 7.83
N ARG A 129 -1.44 1.85 7.13
CA ARG A 129 -2.48 1.00 7.73
C ARG A 129 -1.92 -0.31 8.27
N LEU A 130 -0.98 -0.95 7.55
CA LEU A 130 -0.32 -2.17 8.02
C LEU A 130 0.52 -1.93 9.26
N ILE A 131 1.33 -0.86 9.28
CA ILE A 131 2.16 -0.45 10.43
C ILE A 131 1.27 -0.25 11.67
N ASN A 132 0.20 0.53 11.53
CA ASN A 132 -0.75 0.77 12.62
C ASN A 132 -1.45 -0.53 13.05
N GLY A 133 -1.79 -1.39 12.09
CA GLY A 133 -2.45 -2.67 12.32
C GLY A 133 -1.64 -3.65 13.17
N ILE A 134 -0.32 -3.49 13.30
CA ILE A 134 0.54 -4.37 14.11
C ILE A 134 1.16 -3.69 15.33
N GLN A 135 0.84 -2.42 15.60
CA GLN A 135 1.47 -1.64 16.66
C GLN A 135 1.25 -2.21 18.08
N ASP A 136 0.09 -2.83 18.30
CA ASP A 136 -0.34 -3.48 19.55
C ASP A 136 0.12 -4.95 19.68
N LYS A 137 0.96 -5.46 18.76
CA LYS A 137 1.35 -6.89 18.70
C LYS A 137 1.82 -7.43 20.04
N ASP A 138 2.68 -6.71 20.73
CA ASP A 138 3.25 -7.17 22.01
C ASP A 138 2.21 -7.14 23.14
N GLN A 139 1.25 -6.21 23.10
CA GLN A 139 0.12 -6.18 24.04
C GLN A 139 -0.82 -7.35 23.79
N VAL A 140 -1.17 -7.62 22.53
CA VAL A 140 -2.00 -8.77 22.16
C VAL A 140 -1.36 -10.07 22.63
N LYS A 141 -0.05 -10.27 22.42
CA LYS A 141 0.68 -11.47 22.88
C LYS A 141 0.69 -11.67 24.39
N GLN A 142 0.58 -10.60 25.17
CA GLN A 142 0.54 -10.66 26.64
C GLN A 142 -0.89 -10.79 27.18
N SER A 143 -1.91 -10.58 26.33
CA SER A 143 -3.30 -10.64 26.76
C SER A 143 -3.74 -12.06 27.13
N VAL A 144 -4.70 -12.17 28.04
CA VAL A 144 -5.42 -13.43 28.33
C VAL A 144 -6.09 -13.96 27.07
N ASN A 145 -6.68 -13.06 26.27
CA ASN A 145 -7.33 -13.45 25.02
C ASN A 145 -6.39 -14.17 24.06
N PHE A 146 -5.07 -13.94 24.15
CA PHE A 146 -4.06 -14.69 23.43
C PHE A 146 -3.55 -15.91 24.20
N THR A 147 -3.08 -15.71 25.43
CA THR A 147 -2.39 -16.75 26.21
C THR A 147 -3.28 -17.96 26.52
N ASP A 148 -4.58 -17.75 26.75
CA ASP A 148 -5.55 -18.82 26.98
C ASP A 148 -6.28 -19.27 25.69
N ALA A 149 -6.02 -18.64 24.53
CA ALA A 149 -6.64 -19.03 23.26
C ALA A 149 -6.31 -20.49 22.88
N ASP A 150 -7.04 -21.04 21.91
CA ASP A 150 -6.69 -22.36 21.37
C ASP A 150 -5.31 -22.33 20.68
N PRO A 151 -4.48 -23.39 20.81
CA PRO A 151 -3.11 -23.38 20.29
C PRO A 151 -3.01 -23.03 18.79
N GLU A 152 -3.97 -23.49 17.98
CA GLU A 152 -4.05 -23.18 16.54
C GLU A 152 -4.26 -21.68 16.26
N LYS A 153 -5.03 -21.00 17.12
CA LYS A 153 -5.30 -19.56 17.03
C LYS A 153 -4.13 -18.73 17.54
N GLN A 154 -3.37 -19.26 18.51
CA GLN A 154 -2.10 -18.67 18.92
C GLN A 154 -1.07 -18.72 17.78
N GLN A 155 -0.97 -19.85 17.08
CA GLN A 155 -0.04 -20.02 15.94
C GLN A 155 -0.39 -19.12 14.76
N HIS A 156 -1.67 -18.85 14.49
CA HIS A 156 -2.08 -17.96 13.40
C HIS A 156 -1.56 -16.52 13.57
N THR A 157 -1.20 -16.09 14.78
CA THR A 157 -0.54 -14.79 15.02
C THR A 157 0.92 -14.71 14.56
N GLN A 158 1.53 -15.81 14.09
CA GLN A 158 2.80 -15.78 13.35
C GLN A 158 2.71 -14.95 12.05
N CYS A 159 1.50 -14.57 11.60
CA CYS A 159 1.29 -13.55 10.57
C CYS A 159 1.89 -12.18 10.90
N GLY A 160 2.17 -11.90 12.18
CA GLY A 160 3.01 -10.77 12.57
C GLY A 160 4.37 -10.77 11.85
N ASN A 161 4.96 -11.93 11.59
CA ASN A 161 6.27 -12.03 10.92
C ASN A 161 6.18 -11.63 9.43
N ALA A 162 5.07 -11.94 8.75
CA ALA A 162 4.88 -11.55 7.35
C ALA A 162 4.65 -10.03 7.24
N ALA A 163 3.83 -9.46 8.12
CA ALA A 163 3.64 -8.01 8.21
C ALA A 163 4.95 -7.29 8.59
N GLU A 164 5.72 -7.82 9.55
CA GLU A 164 7.02 -7.30 9.95
C GLU A 164 8.05 -7.34 8.81
N ASN A 165 8.07 -8.42 8.03
CA ASN A 165 8.90 -8.52 6.84
C ASN A 165 8.50 -7.50 5.76
N ILE A 166 7.25 -7.09 5.70
CA ILE A 166 6.79 -6.06 4.76
C ILE A 166 7.18 -4.67 5.27
N ILE A 167 6.89 -4.37 6.54
CA ILE A 167 7.06 -3.01 7.10
C ILE A 167 8.52 -2.67 7.48
N ASN A 168 9.42 -3.65 7.49
CA ASN A 168 10.83 -3.39 7.79
C ASN A 168 11.40 -2.38 6.79
N GLN A 169 11.72 -1.17 7.24
CA GLN A 169 12.12 -0.08 6.33
C GLN A 169 13.40 -0.41 5.56
N ALA A 170 14.38 -1.07 6.20
CA ALA A 170 15.68 -1.33 5.62
C ALA A 170 15.66 -2.52 4.65
N ASN A 171 15.06 -3.64 5.10
CA ASN A 171 15.17 -4.95 4.47
C ASN A 171 13.80 -5.55 4.11
N GLY A 172 12.76 -4.73 4.07
CA GLY A 172 11.42 -5.19 3.80
C GLY A 172 11.26 -5.71 2.38
N THR A 173 10.34 -6.65 2.18
CA THR A 173 10.03 -7.17 0.84
C THR A 173 9.41 -6.10 -0.05
N ASN A 174 9.64 -6.16 -1.37
CA ASN A 174 8.94 -5.31 -2.35
C ASN A 174 7.47 -5.76 -2.54
N ALA A 175 6.65 -5.65 -1.49
CA ALA A 175 5.23 -6.00 -1.55
C ALA A 175 4.44 -4.91 -2.27
N ASN A 176 3.57 -5.31 -3.20
CA ASN A 176 2.62 -4.40 -3.84
C ASN A 176 1.41 -4.11 -2.94
N GLN A 177 0.55 -3.17 -3.35
CA GLN A 177 -0.59 -2.73 -2.53
C GLN A 177 -1.50 -3.89 -2.09
N SER A 178 -1.87 -4.77 -3.01
CA SER A 178 -2.74 -5.91 -2.70
C SER A 178 -2.09 -6.88 -1.72
N GLN A 179 -0.79 -7.08 -1.79
CA GLN A 179 -0.05 -7.92 -0.83
C GLN A 179 0.01 -7.28 0.55
N VAL A 180 0.21 -5.96 0.63
CA VAL A 180 0.15 -5.20 1.89
C VAL A 180 -1.26 -5.28 2.51
N GLU A 181 -2.30 -5.10 1.71
CA GLU A 181 -3.70 -5.19 2.17
C GLU A 181 -4.08 -6.61 2.59
N ALA A 182 -3.60 -7.64 1.90
CA ALA A 182 -3.78 -9.04 2.29
C ALA A 182 -3.09 -9.34 3.63
N ALA A 183 -1.88 -8.82 3.84
CA ALA A 183 -1.18 -8.96 5.13
C ALA A 183 -1.97 -8.28 6.26
N LEU A 184 -2.50 -7.07 6.03
CA LEU A 184 -3.33 -6.36 7.01
C LEU A 184 -4.63 -7.11 7.33
N SER A 185 -5.31 -7.65 6.32
CA SER A 185 -6.50 -8.49 6.50
C SER A 185 -6.19 -9.71 7.35
N THR A 186 -5.06 -10.35 7.10
CA THR A 186 -4.60 -11.51 7.87
C THR A 186 -4.33 -11.13 9.33
N VAL A 187 -3.62 -10.04 9.58
CA VAL A 187 -3.40 -9.51 10.95
C VAL A 187 -4.74 -9.24 11.66
N THR A 188 -5.71 -8.67 10.96
CA THR A 188 -7.00 -8.31 11.55
C THR A 188 -7.83 -9.54 11.90
N THR A 189 -7.93 -10.50 10.98
CA THR A 189 -8.71 -11.74 11.16
C THR A 189 -8.10 -12.66 12.21
N THR A 190 -6.77 -12.78 12.25
CA THR A 190 -6.06 -13.56 13.28
C THR A 190 -6.30 -13.02 14.68
N LYS A 191 -6.26 -11.68 14.86
CA LYS A 191 -6.59 -11.03 16.14
C LYS A 191 -8.03 -11.27 16.57
N GLN A 192 -8.98 -11.16 15.64
CA GLN A 192 -10.39 -11.39 15.92
C GLN A 192 -10.71 -12.86 16.23
N ALA A 193 -9.93 -13.80 15.72
CA ALA A 193 -10.13 -15.22 15.96
C ALA A 193 -9.72 -15.66 17.38
N LEU A 194 -8.87 -14.88 18.07
CA LEU A 194 -8.43 -15.13 19.44
C LEU A 194 -9.63 -15.27 20.38
N ASN A 195 -9.56 -16.26 21.27
CA ASN A 195 -10.69 -16.69 22.08
C ASN A 195 -10.34 -17.04 23.53
N GLY A 196 -9.21 -16.57 24.05
CA GLY A 196 -8.82 -16.81 25.44
C GLY A 196 -9.87 -16.27 26.41
N ASP A 197 -10.41 -15.07 26.19
CA ASP A 197 -11.41 -14.48 27.10
C ASP A 197 -12.70 -15.31 27.14
N ARG A 198 -13.12 -15.82 25.97
CA ARG A 198 -14.25 -16.75 25.89
C ARG A 198 -13.95 -18.03 26.66
N LYS A 199 -12.75 -18.58 26.54
CA LYS A 199 -12.35 -19.80 27.27
C LYS A 199 -12.31 -19.60 28.77
N VAL A 200 -11.88 -18.45 29.27
CA VAL A 200 -11.97 -18.11 30.69
C VAL A 200 -13.43 -18.10 31.15
N THR A 201 -14.32 -17.48 30.35
CA THR A 201 -15.76 -17.46 30.64
C THR A 201 -16.37 -18.86 30.67
N ASP A 202 -16.07 -19.68 29.66
CA ASP A 202 -16.54 -21.07 29.58
C ASP A 202 -16.00 -21.91 30.74
N ALA A 203 -14.73 -21.74 31.11
CA ALA A 203 -14.11 -22.40 32.25
C ALA A 203 -14.81 -22.03 33.57
N LYS A 204 -15.13 -20.75 33.79
CA LYS A 204 -15.87 -20.30 34.99
C LYS A 204 -17.25 -20.94 35.08
N ASN A 205 -17.97 -20.99 33.96
CA ASN A 205 -19.30 -21.62 33.90
C ASN A 205 -19.21 -23.12 34.23
N ASN A 206 -18.27 -23.84 33.62
CA ASN A 206 -18.05 -25.27 33.85
C ASN A 206 -17.59 -25.55 35.29
N ALA A 207 -16.73 -24.70 35.86
CA ALA A 207 -16.26 -24.83 37.24
C ALA A 207 -17.40 -24.61 38.24
N ASN A 208 -18.26 -23.61 38.03
CA ASN A 208 -19.43 -23.39 38.87
C ASN A 208 -20.45 -24.54 38.77
N GLN A 209 -20.66 -25.09 37.56
CA GLN A 209 -21.49 -26.28 37.39
C GLN A 209 -20.90 -27.47 38.14
N THR A 210 -19.60 -27.71 38.03
CA THR A 210 -18.90 -28.78 38.76
C THR A 210 -19.02 -28.61 40.26
N LEU A 211 -18.76 -27.40 40.77
CA LEU A 211 -18.88 -27.06 42.20
C LEU A 211 -20.28 -27.33 42.76
N SER A 212 -21.34 -27.09 41.96
CA SER A 212 -22.71 -27.36 42.38
C SER A 212 -22.94 -28.83 42.74
N THR A 213 -22.27 -29.75 42.02
CA THR A 213 -22.38 -31.22 42.21
C THR A 213 -21.54 -31.78 43.35
N LEU A 214 -20.68 -30.96 43.97
CA LEU A 214 -19.86 -31.37 45.12
C LEU A 214 -20.69 -31.32 46.41
N ASP A 215 -21.48 -32.35 46.68
CA ASP A 215 -22.40 -32.42 47.84
C ASP A 215 -21.69 -32.50 49.20
N ASN A 216 -20.40 -32.86 49.19
CA ASN A 216 -19.58 -32.94 50.40
C ASN A 216 -19.16 -31.57 50.95
N LEU A 217 -19.40 -30.49 50.20
CA LEU A 217 -19.06 -29.11 50.61
C LEU A 217 -20.28 -28.38 51.15
N ASN A 218 -20.11 -27.67 52.26
CA ASN A 218 -21.15 -26.82 52.82
C ASN A 218 -21.29 -25.48 52.04
N ASN A 219 -22.33 -24.72 52.35
CA ASN A 219 -22.64 -23.46 51.65
C ASN A 219 -21.53 -22.41 51.75
N ALA A 220 -20.85 -22.31 52.90
CA ALA A 220 -19.76 -21.34 53.08
C ALA A 220 -18.53 -21.72 52.24
N GLN A 221 -18.20 -23.01 52.19
CA GLN A 221 -17.12 -23.54 51.34
C GLN A 221 -17.43 -23.33 49.87
N LYS A 222 -18.66 -23.66 49.42
CA LYS A 222 -19.09 -23.39 48.03
C LYS A 222 -19.03 -21.90 47.72
N GLY A 223 -19.52 -21.03 48.60
CA GLY A 223 -19.46 -19.57 48.42
C GLY A 223 -18.04 -19.03 48.27
N ALA A 224 -17.09 -19.52 49.08
CA ALA A 224 -15.68 -19.14 48.98
C ALA A 224 -15.07 -19.56 47.63
N VAL A 225 -15.32 -20.80 47.19
CA VAL A 225 -14.82 -21.30 45.89
C VAL A 225 -15.44 -20.54 44.73
N THR A 226 -16.74 -20.24 44.77
CA THR A 226 -17.40 -19.38 43.78
C THR A 226 -16.76 -17.99 43.72
N GLY A 227 -16.40 -17.41 44.88
CA GLY A 227 -15.65 -16.16 44.94
C GLY A 227 -14.30 -16.24 44.22
N ASN A 228 -13.55 -17.32 44.42
CA ASN A 228 -12.27 -17.55 43.75
C ASN A 228 -12.44 -17.77 42.22
N ILE A 229 -13.43 -18.57 41.81
CA ILE A 229 -13.74 -18.78 40.38
C ILE A 229 -14.08 -17.45 39.70
N ASN A 230 -14.87 -16.59 40.34
CA ASN A 230 -15.26 -15.31 39.77
C ASN A 230 -14.08 -14.33 39.64
N GLN A 231 -13.15 -14.36 40.61
CA GLN A 231 -11.94 -13.51 40.62
C GLN A 231 -10.82 -14.00 39.67
N ALA A 232 -10.85 -15.27 39.26
CA ALA A 232 -9.86 -15.80 38.33
C ALA A 232 -9.83 -15.03 36.99
N HIS A 233 -8.64 -14.76 36.47
CA HIS A 233 -8.43 -14.05 35.21
C HIS A 233 -8.02 -14.99 34.08
N THR A 234 -7.55 -16.19 34.39
CA THR A 234 -7.10 -17.21 33.44
C THR A 234 -7.84 -18.53 33.62
N VAL A 235 -7.80 -19.39 32.60
CA VAL A 235 -8.32 -20.75 32.65
C VAL A 235 -7.59 -21.54 33.74
N ALA A 236 -6.27 -21.38 33.87
CA ALA A 236 -5.46 -22.06 34.88
C ALA A 236 -5.88 -21.70 36.32
N GLU A 237 -6.14 -20.42 36.60
CA GLU A 237 -6.63 -19.98 37.91
C GLU A 237 -8.03 -20.55 38.22
N VAL A 238 -8.92 -20.61 37.22
CA VAL A 238 -10.23 -21.24 37.37
C VAL A 238 -10.06 -22.74 37.69
N THR A 239 -9.17 -23.44 36.99
CA THR A 239 -8.87 -24.85 37.26
C THR A 239 -8.30 -25.06 38.67
N GLN A 240 -7.39 -24.19 39.12
CA GLN A 240 -6.83 -24.28 40.47
C GLN A 240 -7.90 -24.06 41.55
N ALA A 241 -8.86 -23.15 41.33
CA ALA A 241 -9.93 -22.89 42.28
C ALA A 241 -10.83 -24.14 42.48
N ILE A 242 -11.18 -24.84 41.40
CA ILE A 242 -11.99 -26.07 41.51
C ILE A 242 -11.20 -27.25 42.06
N GLN A 243 -9.90 -27.36 41.72
CA GLN A 243 -9.03 -28.41 42.26
C GLN A 243 -8.88 -28.27 43.79
N THR A 244 -8.69 -27.04 44.28
CA THR A 244 -8.64 -26.76 45.73
C THR A 244 -9.92 -27.21 46.43
N ALA A 245 -11.08 -27.03 45.79
CA ALA A 245 -12.36 -27.49 46.32
C ALA A 245 -12.45 -29.03 46.42
N GLN A 246 -11.90 -29.74 45.42
CA GLN A 246 -11.84 -31.21 45.42
C GLN A 246 -10.85 -31.76 46.45
N GLU A 247 -9.70 -31.10 46.64
CA GLU A 247 -8.70 -31.48 47.65
C GLU A 247 -9.21 -31.27 49.08
N LEU A 248 -10.02 -30.23 49.31
CA LEU A 248 -10.70 -30.04 50.60
C LEU A 248 -11.50 -31.29 50.96
N ILE A 249 -12.27 -31.86 50.03
CA ILE A 249 -13.06 -33.08 50.25
C ILE A 249 -12.17 -34.25 50.68
N GLN A 250 -11.03 -34.47 50.00
CA GLN A 250 -10.15 -35.61 50.29
C GLN A 250 -9.54 -35.56 51.71
N ARG A 251 -9.28 -34.36 52.25
CA ARG A 251 -8.78 -34.18 53.62
C ARG A 251 -9.77 -34.54 54.72
N TRP A 252 -11.07 -34.63 54.43
CA TRP A 252 -12.09 -35.05 55.42
C TRP A 252 -12.38 -36.55 55.40
N VAL A 253 -11.83 -37.28 54.42
CA VAL A 253 -12.09 -38.71 54.19
C VAL A 253 -10.85 -39.57 54.51
N THR A 254 -9.73 -38.95 54.89
CA THR A 254 -8.49 -39.59 55.39
C THR A 254 -8.30 -39.30 56.87
#